data_AF-A0A5S4EXD5-F1
#
_entry.id   AF-A0A5S4EXD5-F1
#
_cell.length_a   1.000
_cell.length_b   1.000
_cell.length_c   1.000
_cell.angle_alpha   90.00
_cell.angle_beta   90.00
_cell.angle_gamma   90.00
#
_symmetry.space_group_name_H-M   'P 1'
#
loop_
_entity.id
_entity.type
_entity.pdbx_description
1 polymer ?
#
loop_
_entity_poly.entity_id
_entity_poly.type
_entity_poly.pdbx_seq_one_letter_code
_entity_poly.pdbx_strand_id
1 'polypeptide(L)'
;VYGSAAGEWFFPAEEEAAARGVTVIDGIGRLLGRAGGFGDLQAKALAAAADGSLRPAVQAFPLARATEAHEALESRNTMGKVILVP
;
A
#
# COMPACT_ATOMS: atom_id res chain seq x y z
N VAL A 1 15.50 -18.07 2.19
CA VAL A 1 14.14 -17.63 1.80
C VAL A 1 14.20 -16.14 1.49
N TYR A 2 13.79 -15.70 0.30
CA TYR A 2 13.86 -14.28 -0.13
C TYR A 2 12.55 -13.51 0.11
N GLY A 3 11.73 -13.96 1.08
CA GLY A 3 10.44 -13.35 1.41
C GLY A 3 9.35 -13.58 0.36
N SER A 4 8.24 -12.84 0.48
CA SER A 4 7.02 -13.03 -0.33
C SER A 4 7.21 -12.83 -1.83
N ALA A 5 8.25 -12.09 -2.26
CA ALA A 5 8.62 -11.95 -3.68
C ALA A 5 9.06 -13.28 -4.31
N ALA A 6 9.51 -14.25 -3.51
CA ALA A 6 9.83 -15.60 -3.94
C ALA A 6 8.64 -16.58 -3.82
N GLY A 7 7.44 -16.10 -3.49
CA GLY A 7 6.20 -16.88 -3.43
C GLY A 7 5.89 -17.51 -2.07
N GLU A 8 6.80 -17.44 -1.10
CA GLU A 8 6.58 -17.95 0.25
C GLU A 8 6.68 -16.84 1.29
N TRP A 9 5.71 -16.82 2.20
CA TRP A 9 5.78 -15.98 3.38
C TRP A 9 6.81 -16.56 4.34
N PHE A 10 7.72 -15.69 4.80
CA PHE A 10 8.68 -16.05 5.84
C PHE A 10 8.17 -15.60 7.20
N PHE A 11 8.02 -16.55 8.11
CA PHE A 11 7.80 -16.30 9.52
C PHE A 11 8.94 -16.97 10.29
N PRO A 12 9.80 -16.20 10.99
CA PRO A 12 10.85 -16.80 11.82
C PRO A 12 10.23 -17.61 12.96
N ALA A 13 10.87 -18.71 13.34
CA ALA A 13 10.46 -19.49 14.50
C ALA A 13 10.60 -18.64 15.78
N GLU A 14 9.64 -18.77 16.70
CA GLU A 14 9.58 -17.96 17.92
C GLU A 14 10.81 -18.24 18.81
N GLU A 15 11.22 -19.51 18.90
CA GLU A 15 12.38 -19.93 19.70
C GLU A 15 13.69 -19.36 19.13
N GLU A 16 13.83 -19.28 17.81
CA GLU A 16 15.01 -18.70 17.17
C GLU A 16 15.08 -17.19 17.39
N ALA A 17 13.94 -16.51 17.25
CA ALA A 17 13.85 -15.07 17.52
C ALA A 17 14.19 -14.76 18.99
N ALA A 18 13.65 -15.55 19.92
CA ALA A 18 13.92 -15.43 21.35
C ALA A 18 15.40 -15.68 21.69
N ALA A 19 16.01 -16.74 21.15
CA ALA A 19 17.42 -17.05 21.36
C ALA A 19 18.36 -15.93 20.86
N ARG A 20 17.92 -15.15 19.88
CA ARG A 20 18.66 -13.99 19.33
C ARG A 20 18.26 -12.65 19.97
N GLY A 21 17.33 -12.63 20.93
CA GLY A 21 16.83 -11.41 21.55
C GLY A 21 16.06 -10.49 20.60
N VAL A 22 15.48 -11.05 19.52
CA VAL A 22 14.76 -10.31 18.49
C VAL A 22 13.26 -10.39 18.75
N THR A 23 12.59 -9.24 18.78
CA THR A 23 11.12 -9.19 18.77
C THR A 23 10.62 -9.12 17.33
N VAL A 24 9.73 -10.04 16.96
CA VAL A 24 9.13 -10.09 15.63
C VAL A 24 7.69 -9.59 15.73
N ILE A 25 7.37 -8.59 14.91
CA ILE A 25 6.01 -8.03 14.82
C ILE A 25 5.48 -8.31 13.42
N ASP A 26 4.33 -8.97 13.34
CA ASP A 26 3.60 -9.09 12.08
C ASP A 26 2.95 -7.74 11.72
N GLY A 27 3.74 -6.88 11.08
CA GLY A 27 3.29 -5.56 10.64
C GLY A 27 2.17 -5.65 9.60
N ILE A 28 2.18 -6.68 8.74
CA ILE A 28 1.19 -6.88 7.70
C ILE A 28 -0.11 -7.41 8.32
N GLY A 29 -0.07 -8.47 9.12
CA GLY A 29 -1.26 -8.97 9.81
C GLY A 29 -1.88 -7.93 10.72
N ARG A 30 -1.08 -7.07 11.37
CA ARG A 30 -1.60 -5.94 12.16
C ARG A 30 -2.24 -4.85 11.29
N LEU A 31 -1.69 -4.57 10.12
CA LEU A 31 -2.29 -3.66 9.13
C LEU A 31 -3.62 -4.23 8.60
N LEU A 32 -3.65 -5.52 8.29
CA LEU A 32 -4.82 -6.24 7.78
C LEU A 32 -5.91 -6.43 8.82
N GLY A 33 -5.55 -6.64 10.08
CA GLY A 33 -6.46 -6.85 11.22
C GLY A 33 -7.03 -5.56 11.84
N ARG A 34 -6.78 -4.39 11.23
CA ARG A 34 -7.34 -3.12 11.69
C ARG A 34 -8.87 -3.14 11.63
N ALA A 35 -9.54 -2.55 12.62
CA ALA A 35 -11.01 -2.46 12.63
C ALA A 35 -11.56 -1.89 11.30
N GLY A 36 -12.42 -2.67 10.65
CA GLY A 36 -12.94 -2.41 9.30
C GLY A 36 -12.28 -3.22 8.19
N GLY A 37 -11.17 -3.92 8.43
CA GLY A 37 -10.47 -4.73 7.42
C GLY A 37 -10.16 -3.97 6.13
N PHE A 38 -9.59 -4.64 5.12
CA PHE A 38 -9.46 -4.02 3.79
C PHE A 38 -10.81 -3.84 3.10
N GLY A 39 -11.70 -4.83 3.25
CA GLY A 39 -13.02 -4.85 2.62
C GLY A 39 -13.93 -3.71 3.08
N ASP A 40 -14.15 -3.55 4.39
CA ASP A 40 -15.08 -2.51 4.87
C ASP A 40 -14.48 -1.11 4.70
N LEU A 41 -13.17 -0.94 4.84
CA LEU A 41 -12.51 0.34 4.55
C LEU A 41 -12.62 0.71 3.07
N GLN A 42 -12.45 -0.25 2.16
CA GLN A 42 -12.67 -0.05 0.73
C GLN A 42 -14.12 0.34 0.45
N ALA A 43 -15.09 -0.40 1.00
CA ALA A 43 -16.52 -0.11 0.81
C ALA A 43 -16.88 1.29 1.31
N LYS A 44 -16.39 1.69 2.49
CA LYS A 44 -16.58 3.04 3.05
C LYS A 44 -15.96 4.12 2.18
N ALA A 45 -14.73 3.91 1.69
CA ALA A 45 -14.06 4.89 0.83
C ALA A 45 -14.81 5.09 -0.50
N LEU A 46 -15.32 4.01 -1.10
CA LEU A 46 -16.12 4.09 -2.32
C LEU A 46 -17.47 4.78 -2.09
N ALA A 47 -18.16 4.47 -0.99
CA ALA A 47 -19.40 5.16 -0.62
C ALA A 47 -19.17 6.67 -0.44
N ALA A 48 -18.12 7.05 0.28
CA ALA A 48 -17.74 8.44 0.48
C ALA A 48 -17.32 9.16 -0.81
N ALA A 49 -16.73 8.43 -1.77
CA ALA A 49 -16.44 8.98 -3.09
C ALA A 49 -17.72 9.20 -3.91
N ALA A 50 -18.69 8.29 -3.80
CA ALA A 50 -19.96 8.38 -4.50
C ALA A 50 -20.87 9.50 -3.97
N ASP A 51 -20.91 9.71 -2.65
CA ASP A 51 -21.66 10.82 -2.03
C ASP A 51 -20.88 12.16 -2.03
N GLY A 52 -19.62 12.13 -2.44
CA GLY A 52 -18.76 13.30 -2.60
C GLY A 52 -18.18 13.85 -1.31
N SER A 53 -18.35 13.18 -0.17
CA SER A 53 -17.71 13.51 1.11
C SER A 53 -16.21 13.22 1.11
N LEU A 54 -15.75 12.28 0.27
CA LEU A 54 -14.34 12.03 -0.01
C LEU A 54 -14.04 12.38 -1.47
N ARG A 55 -13.17 13.38 -1.70
CA ARG A 55 -12.69 13.77 -3.02
C ARG A 55 -11.17 13.64 -3.08
N PRO A 56 -10.63 12.50 -3.53
CA PRO A 56 -9.19 12.32 -3.65
C PRO A 56 -8.59 13.36 -4.60
N ALA A 57 -7.49 14.01 -4.19
CA ALA A 57 -6.69 14.79 -5.11
C ALA A 57 -6.01 13.85 -6.10
N VAL A 58 -6.18 14.10 -7.40
CA VAL A 58 -5.66 13.27 -8.48
C VAL A 58 -4.80 14.12 -9.42
N GLN A 59 -3.64 13.60 -9.78
CA GLN A 59 -2.78 14.13 -10.82
C GLN A 59 -2.67 13.10 -11.94
N ALA A 60 -3.16 13.47 -13.13
CA ALA A 60 -3.23 12.56 -14.27
C ALA A 60 -2.08 12.80 -15.26
N PHE A 61 -1.53 11.71 -15.78
CA PHE A 61 -0.60 11.71 -16.90
C PHE A 61 -1.16 10.80 -18.00
N PRO A 62 -0.97 11.12 -19.30
CA PRO A 62 -1.23 10.15 -20.36
C PRO A 62 -0.35 8.90 -20.16
N LEU A 63 -0.88 7.71 -20.47
CA LEU A 63 -0.15 6.45 -20.38
C LEU A 63 1.12 6.48 -21.23
N ALA A 64 1.05 7.09 -22.41
CA ALA A 64 2.19 7.31 -23.29
C ALA A 64 3.33 8.13 -22.64
N ARG A 65 3.05 8.84 -21.53
CA ARG A 65 4.01 9.68 -20.78
C ARG A 65 4.28 9.12 -19.38
N ALA A 66 4.19 7.80 -19.21
CA ALA A 66 4.47 7.14 -17.94
C ALA A 66 5.88 7.47 -17.38
N THR A 67 6.87 7.68 -18.25
CA THR A 67 8.22 8.12 -17.83
C THR A 67 8.18 9.47 -17.12
N GLU A 68 7.41 10.44 -17.63
CA GLU A 68 7.26 11.75 -16.97
C GLU A 68 6.54 11.63 -15.63
N ALA A 69 5.58 10.71 -15.50
CA ALA A 69 4.93 10.41 -14.23
C ALA A 69 5.93 9.84 -13.20
N HIS A 70 6.84 8.97 -13.63
CA HIS A 70 7.90 8.41 -12.79
C HIS A 70 8.90 9.48 -12.34
N GLU A 71 9.40 10.29 -13.28
CA GLU A 71 10.31 11.40 -12.99
C GLU A 71 9.69 12.38 -11.97
N ALA A 72 8.40 12.70 -12.12
CA ALA A 72 7.68 13.55 -11.19
C ALA A 72 7.53 12.92 -9.79
N LEU A 73 7.27 11.61 -9.71
CA LEU A 73 7.19 10.88 -8.44
C LEU A 73 8.55 10.87 -7.71
N GLU A 74 9.63 10.56 -8.43
CA GLU A 74 10.98 10.47 -7.88
C GLU A 74 11.52 11.83 -7.42
N SER A 75 11.27 12.88 -8.20
CA SER A 75 11.63 14.27 -7.86
C SER A 75 10.73 14.90 -6.81
N ARG A 76 9.73 14.17 -6.29
CA ARG A 76 8.71 14.65 -5.35
C ARG A 76 7.92 15.85 -5.89
N ASN A 77 7.77 15.95 -7.21
CA ASN A 77 6.99 16.96 -7.90
C ASN A 77 5.57 16.45 -8.26
N THR A 78 4.93 15.78 -7.31
CA THR A 78 3.56 15.25 -7.46
C THR A 78 2.71 15.61 -6.26
N MET A 79 1.40 15.73 -6.46
CA MET A 79 0.43 15.97 -5.40
C MET A 79 -0.72 14.97 -5.51
N GLY A 80 -1.12 14.39 -4.39
CA GLY A 80 -2.21 13.42 -4.33
C GLY A 80 -1.86 12.09 -5.02
N LYS A 81 -2.88 11.45 -5.61
CA LYS A 81 -2.74 10.17 -6.32
C LYS A 81 -2.36 10.43 -7.79
N VAL A 82 -1.23 9.86 -8.20
CA VAL A 82 -0.86 9.80 -9.62
C VAL A 82 -1.63 8.67 -10.31
N ILE A 83 -2.27 9.00 -11.44
CA ILE A 83 -2.96 8.02 -12.31
C ILE A 83 -2.45 8.14 -13.74
N LEU A 84 -2.55 7.04 -14.48
CA LEU A 84 -2.31 7.00 -15.92
C LEU A 84 -3.65 6.90 -16.65
N VAL A 85 -3.84 7.77 -17.64
CA VAL A 85 -5.02 7.77 -18.51
C VAL A 85 -4.61 7.14 -19.85
N PRO A 86 -5.31 6.09 -20.33
CA PRO A 86 -4.96 5.40 -21.58
C PRO A 86 -4.78 6.32 -22.78
#